data_AF-A0A525JK80-F1
#
_entry.id   AF-A0A525JK80-F1
#
_cell.length_a   1.000
_cell.length_b   1.000
_cell.length_c   1.000
_cell.angle_alpha   90.00
_cell.angle_beta   90.00
_cell.angle_gamma   90.00
#
_symmetry.space_group_name_H-M   'P 1'
#
loop_
_entity.id
_entity.type
_entity.pdbx_description
1 polymer ?
#
loop_
_entity_poly.entity_id
_entity_poly.type
_entity_poly.pdbx_seq_one_letter_code
_entity_poly.pdbx_strand_id
1 'polypeptide(L)'
;MATSSKAAAPLSPPRLGTQILGLAAGPSAWVTQLAIDYGVSSYVCTPRDTPRLDAPGAGEHEFLLAINLTCLAVALLGLAAAFAGSRAASEEGSGAPRGRHRFLAVSGLLASAIFVVAILFNTPSAVAVRLCWSAPA
;
A
#
# COMPACT_ATOMS: atom_id res chain seq x y z
N MET A 1 -29.60 -32.56 8.06
CA MET A 1 -28.73 -31.50 8.61
C MET A 1 -27.31 -32.04 8.65
N ALA A 2 -26.54 -31.82 7.57
CA ALA A 2 -25.17 -32.31 7.43
C ALA A 2 -24.20 -31.24 7.94
N THR A 3 -23.39 -31.60 8.93
CA THR A 3 -22.26 -30.83 9.42
C THR A 3 -21.13 -30.89 8.38
N SER A 4 -21.03 -29.85 7.54
CA SER A 4 -19.94 -29.74 6.58
C SER A 4 -18.65 -29.38 7.30
N SER A 5 -17.84 -30.40 7.57
CA SER A 5 -16.45 -30.32 7.98
C SER A 5 -15.68 -29.45 6.96
N LYS A 6 -15.36 -28.21 7.34
CA LYS A 6 -14.40 -27.38 6.60
C LYS A 6 -13.04 -27.65 7.24
N ALA A 7 -12.30 -28.56 6.60
CA ALA A 7 -10.94 -28.93 6.98
C ALA A 7 -10.12 -27.67 7.28
N ALA A 8 -9.76 -27.50 8.55
CA ALA A 8 -8.80 -26.49 8.99
C ALA A 8 -7.45 -26.89 8.39
N ALA A 9 -7.03 -26.17 7.36
CA ALA A 9 -5.69 -26.30 6.79
C ALA A 9 -4.65 -26.10 7.92
N PRO A 10 -3.54 -26.84 7.91
CA PRO A 10 -2.51 -26.74 8.93
C PRO A 10 -1.89 -25.33 8.89
N LEU A 11 -2.32 -24.48 9.81
CA LEU A 11 -1.73 -23.16 10.05
C LEU A 11 -0.29 -23.38 10.51
N SER A 12 0.64 -23.21 9.56
CA SER A 12 2.08 -23.14 9.82
C SER A 12 2.36 -22.06 10.90
N PRO A 13 3.42 -22.22 11.72
CA PRO A 13 3.79 -21.22 12.71
C PRO A 13 3.91 -19.84 12.05
N PRO A 14 3.59 -18.73 12.75
CA PRO A 14 3.66 -17.38 12.19
C PRO A 14 5.10 -17.11 11.75
N ARG A 15 5.37 -17.32 10.46
CA ARG A 15 6.69 -17.15 9.86
C ARG A 15 6.96 -15.67 9.87
N LEU A 16 8.04 -15.24 10.51
CA LEU A 16 8.58 -13.88 10.54
C LEU A 16 8.38 -13.11 9.21
N GLY A 17 8.46 -13.82 8.07
CA GLY A 17 8.18 -13.30 6.74
C GLY A 17 6.82 -12.61 6.57
N THR A 18 5.71 -13.10 7.13
CA THR A 18 4.39 -12.44 6.99
C THR A 18 4.31 -11.14 7.79
N GLN A 19 4.97 -11.05 8.94
CA GLN A 19 5.06 -9.82 9.72
C GLN A 19 5.95 -8.78 9.06
N ILE A 20 7.07 -9.20 8.47
CA ILE A 20 7.93 -8.32 7.67
C ILE A 20 7.17 -7.82 6.44
N LEU A 21 6.39 -8.70 5.79
CA LEU A 21 5.57 -8.30 4.64
C LEU A 21 4.54 -7.25 5.04
N GLY A 22 3.82 -7.43 6.15
CA GLY A 22 2.88 -6.44 6.67
C GLY A 22 3.56 -5.11 7.02
N LEU A 23 4.75 -5.15 7.63
CA LEU A 23 5.50 -3.96 8.00
C LEU A 23 6.06 -3.19 6.78
N ALA A 24 6.54 -3.91 5.75
CA ALA A 24 7.22 -3.32 4.60
C ALA A 24 6.29 -2.99 3.43
N ALA A 25 5.15 -3.67 3.30
CA ALA A 25 4.21 -3.47 2.19
C ALA A 25 3.67 -2.03 2.14
N GLY A 26 3.22 -1.49 3.28
CA GLY A 26 2.72 -0.11 3.37
C GLY A 26 3.77 0.94 2.94
N PRO A 27 4.96 0.98 3.58
CA PRO A 27 6.02 1.92 3.22
C PRO A 27 6.49 1.76 1.77
N SER A 28 6.67 0.53 1.28
CA SER A 28 7.14 0.30 -0.10
C SER A 28 6.10 0.72 -1.14
N ALA A 29 4.81 0.46 -0.89
CA ALA A 29 3.72 0.92 -1.75
C ALA A 29 3.66 2.45 -1.79
N TRP A 30 3.82 3.11 -0.63
CA TRP A 30 3.81 4.57 -0.55
C TRP A 30 5.02 5.22 -1.23
N VAL A 31 6.23 4.69 -1.05
CA VAL A 31 7.43 5.19 -1.75
C VAL A 31 7.30 5.04 -3.26
N THR A 32 6.77 3.89 -3.71
CA THR A 32 6.51 3.63 -5.13
C THR A 32 5.49 4.61 -5.69
N GLN A 33 4.40 4.85 -4.95
CA GLN A 33 3.38 5.82 -5.30
C GLN A 33 3.99 7.23 -5.46
N LEU A 34 4.71 7.71 -4.46
CA LEU A 34 5.34 9.03 -4.50
C LEU A 34 6.34 9.20 -5.64
N ALA A 35 7.18 8.19 -5.89
CA ALA A 35 8.17 8.24 -6.95
C ALA A 35 7.52 8.36 -8.33
N ILE A 36 6.42 7.61 -8.54
CA ILE A 36 5.69 7.63 -9.81
C ILE A 36 4.90 8.93 -9.98
N ASP A 37 4.17 9.35 -8.95
CA ASP A 37 3.42 10.62 -8.95
C ASP A 37 4.34 11.80 -9.28
N TYR A 38 5.52 11.84 -8.63
CA TYR A 38 6.53 12.87 -8.88
C TYR A 38 7.11 12.80 -10.29
N GLY A 39 7.42 11.59 -10.78
CA GLY A 39 7.97 11.39 -12.12
C GLY A 39 7.01 11.81 -13.22
N VAL A 40 5.73 11.42 -13.12
CA VAL A 40 4.69 11.80 -14.06
C VAL A 40 4.42 13.30 -14.00
N SER A 41 4.31 13.90 -12.82
CA SER A 41 4.14 15.36 -12.70
C SER A 41 5.30 16.13 -13.34
N SER A 42 6.54 15.70 -13.10
CA SER A 42 7.74 16.30 -13.70
C SER A 42 7.73 16.16 -15.23
N TYR A 43 7.33 15.00 -15.75
CA TYR A 43 7.20 14.76 -17.18
C TYR A 43 6.13 15.65 -17.82
N VAL A 44 4.94 15.73 -17.20
CA VAL A 44 3.82 16.54 -17.70
C VAL A 44 4.17 18.03 -17.70
N CYS A 45 4.95 18.51 -16.72
CA CYS A 45 5.36 19.91 -16.63
C CYS A 45 6.66 20.27 -17.36
N THR A 46 7.29 19.33 -18.07
CA THR A 46 8.50 19.61 -18.85
C THR A 46 8.19 20.57 -20.02
N PRO A 47 8.99 21.62 -20.31
CA PRO A 47 8.73 22.55 -21.41
C PRO A 47 8.58 21.87 -22.78
N ARG A 48 7.72 22.42 -23.65
CA ARG A 48 7.44 21.91 -25.01
C ARG A 48 8.65 21.86 -25.94
N ASP A 49 9.75 22.53 -25.58
CA ASP A 49 10.98 22.55 -26.37
C ASP A 49 11.80 21.26 -26.30
N THR A 50 11.40 20.32 -25.42
CA THR A 50 11.95 18.97 -25.40
C THR A 50 11.04 18.02 -26.19
N PRO A 51 11.57 17.26 -27.17
CA PRO A 51 10.75 16.32 -27.93
C PRO A 51 10.22 15.23 -27.00
N ARG A 52 8.91 15.23 -26.77
CA ARG A 52 8.20 14.14 -26.10
C ARG A 52 7.91 13.04 -27.11
N LEU A 53 8.04 11.79 -26.68
CA LEU A 53 7.70 10.63 -27.50
C LEU A 53 6.17 10.49 -27.71
N ASP A 54 5.36 11.07 -26.81
CA ASP A 54 3.91 10.90 -26.77
C ASP A 54 3.17 12.24 -26.78
N ALA A 55 1.93 12.25 -27.30
CA ALA A 55 1.06 13.42 -27.29
C ALA A 55 0.71 13.84 -25.85
N PRO A 56 0.78 15.14 -25.48
CA PRO A 56 0.44 15.59 -24.13
C PRO A 56 -1.03 15.34 -23.81
N GLY A 57 -1.33 14.71 -22.68
CA GLY A 57 -2.67 14.74 -22.06
C GLY A 57 -3.59 13.55 -22.35
N ALA A 58 -3.08 12.47 -22.95
CA ALA A 58 -3.88 11.28 -23.23
C ALA A 58 -3.52 10.13 -22.27
N GLY A 59 -4.10 10.13 -21.06
CA GLY A 59 -4.07 8.96 -20.16
C GLY A 59 -3.26 9.11 -18.87
N GLU A 60 -2.60 10.24 -18.61
CA GLU A 60 -1.71 10.38 -17.45
C GLU A 60 -2.48 10.39 -16.12
N HIS A 61 -3.67 10.98 -16.10
CA HIS A 61 -4.54 10.94 -14.93
C HIS A 61 -5.07 9.53 -14.67
N GLU A 62 -5.50 8.81 -15.71
CA GLU A 62 -5.98 7.43 -15.61
C GLU A 62 -4.86 6.49 -15.14
N PHE A 63 -3.64 6.69 -15.63
CA PHE A 63 -2.45 5.94 -15.22
C PHE A 63 -2.10 6.17 -13.75
N LEU A 64 -2.08 7.43 -13.31
CA LEU A 64 -1.84 7.79 -11.90
C LEU A 64 -2.93 7.22 -10.98
N LEU A 65 -4.20 7.30 -11.39
CA LEU A 65 -5.31 6.72 -10.64
C LEU A 65 -5.16 5.20 -10.51
N ALA A 66 -4.81 4.50 -11.59
CA ALA A 66 -4.61 3.05 -11.58
C ALA A 66 -3.48 2.63 -10.62
N ILE A 67 -2.38 3.38 -10.59
CA ILE A 67 -1.25 3.11 -9.69
C ILE A 67 -1.60 3.39 -8.24
N ASN A 68 -2.29 4.50 -7.97
CA ASN A 68 -2.77 4.84 -6.64
C ASN A 68 -3.69 3.73 -6.08
N LEU A 69 -4.64 3.25 -6.88
CA LEU A 69 -5.53 2.15 -6.50
C LEU A 69 -4.76 0.83 -6.28
N THR A 70 -3.74 0.56 -7.10
CA THR A 70 -2.91 -0.64 -6.95
C THR A 70 -2.08 -0.59 -5.66
N CYS A 71 -1.44 0.55 -5.36
CA CYS A 71 -0.71 0.76 -4.12
C CYS A 71 -1.62 0.67 -2.89
N LEU A 72 -2.84 1.21 -2.97
CA LEU A 72 -3.84 1.08 -1.91
C LEU A 72 -4.22 -0.37 -1.68
N ALA A 73 -4.48 -1.14 -2.74
CA ALA A 73 -4.79 -2.57 -2.64
C ALA A 73 -3.64 -3.35 -1.97
N VAL A 74 -2.39 -3.08 -2.35
CA VAL A 74 -1.20 -3.70 -1.73
C VAL A 74 -1.10 -3.36 -0.24
N ALA A 75 -1.32 -2.09 0.12
CA ALA A 75 -1.30 -1.66 1.53
C ALA A 75 -2.42 -2.32 2.35
N LEU A 76 -3.62 -2.46 1.79
CA LEU A 76 -4.74 -3.17 2.42
C LEU A 76 -4.46 -4.67 2.60
N LEU A 77 -3.84 -5.33 1.61
CA LEU A 77 -3.42 -6.72 1.73
C LEU A 77 -2.34 -6.90 2.82
N GLY A 78 -1.39 -5.97 2.92
CA GLY A 78 -0.40 -5.93 3.99
C GLY A 78 -1.04 -5.79 5.37
N LEU A 79 -2.01 -4.88 5.50
CA LEU A 79 -2.79 -4.69 6.73
C LEU A 79 -3.59 -5.93 7.09
N ALA A 80 -4.27 -6.56 6.13
CA ALA A 80 -5.04 -7.77 6.34
C ALA A 80 -4.15 -8.94 6.78
N ALA A 81 -2.96 -9.09 6.19
CA ALA A 81 -1.98 -10.10 6.59
C ALA A 81 -1.45 -9.86 8.01
N ALA A 82 -1.17 -8.60 8.38
CA ALA A 82 -0.75 -8.22 9.73
C ALA A 82 -1.87 -8.48 10.76
N PHE A 83 -3.13 -8.19 10.40
CA PHE A 83 -4.29 -8.42 11.24
C PHE A 83 -4.56 -9.92 11.45
N ALA A 84 -4.53 -10.72 10.38
CA ALA A 84 -4.70 -12.17 10.47
C ALA A 84 -3.59 -12.82 11.34
N GLY A 85 -2.34 -12.40 11.16
CA GLY A 85 -1.21 -12.89 11.96
C GLY A 85 -1.30 -12.50 13.44
N SER A 86 -1.83 -11.32 13.76
CA SER A 86 -2.02 -10.89 15.15
C SER A 86 -3.17 -11.61 15.85
N ARG A 87 -4.25 -11.94 15.12
CA ARG A 87 -5.36 -12.75 15.63
C ARG A 87 -4.93 -14.19 15.92
N ALA A 88 -4.24 -14.83 14.99
CA ALA A 88 -3.72 -16.20 15.17
C ALA A 88 -2.80 -16.28 16.41
N ALA A 89 -1.87 -15.33 16.55
CA ALA A 89 -0.98 -15.26 17.71
C ALA A 89 -1.69 -15.02 19.06
N SER A 90 -2.90 -14.43 19.04
CA SER A 90 -3.71 -14.18 20.24
C SER A 90 -4.56 -15.38 20.64
N GLU A 91 -5.04 -16.16 19.68
CA GLU A 91 -5.87 -17.36 19.90
C GLU A 91 -5.02 -18.56 20.37
N GLU A 92 -3.74 -18.61 19.99
CA GLU A 92 -2.84 -19.74 20.29
C GLU A 92 -2.21 -19.72 21.69
N GLY A 93 -2.64 -18.81 22.58
CA GLY A 93 -2.29 -18.82 24.00
C GLY A 93 -0.77 -18.85 24.31
N SER A 94 0.08 -18.40 23.38
CA SER A 94 1.45 -18.90 23.32
C SER A 94 2.39 -18.25 24.33
N GLY A 95 3.08 -19.11 25.10
CA GLY A 95 4.16 -18.80 26.04
C GLY A 95 5.46 -18.30 25.40
N ALA A 96 5.39 -17.53 24.30
CA ALA A 96 6.53 -16.83 23.72
C ALA A 96 6.86 -15.55 24.54
N PRO A 97 8.10 -15.02 24.49
CA PRO A 97 8.46 -13.78 25.18
C PRO A 97 7.53 -12.62 24.77
N ARG A 98 6.56 -12.32 25.63
CA ARG A 98 5.37 -11.49 25.38
C ARG A 98 5.65 -10.08 24.81
N GLY A 99 6.88 -9.58 24.94
CA GLY A 99 7.26 -8.24 24.50
C GLY A 99 7.51 -8.10 23.00
N ARG A 100 8.37 -8.96 22.41
CA ARG A 100 8.93 -8.71 21.07
C ARG A 100 7.94 -9.00 19.94
N HIS A 101 7.22 -10.11 19.99
CA HIS A 101 6.24 -10.48 18.96
C HIS A 101 4.99 -9.58 18.99
N ARG A 102 4.56 -9.14 20.19
CA ARG A 102 3.45 -8.20 20.33
C ARG A 102 3.83 -6.81 19.84
N PHE A 103 5.05 -6.36 20.13
CA PHE A 103 5.58 -5.09 19.63
C PHE A 103 5.62 -5.08 18.09
N LEU A 104 6.17 -6.13 17.46
CA LEU A 104 6.22 -6.25 16.00
C LEU A 104 4.83 -6.33 15.35
N ALA A 105 3.89 -7.03 15.98
CA ALA A 105 2.53 -7.10 15.47
C ALA A 105 1.81 -5.74 15.54
N VAL A 106 1.93 -5.02 16.67
CA VAL A 106 1.30 -3.70 16.84
C VAL A 106 1.98 -2.66 15.96
N SER A 107 3.31 -2.66 15.86
CA SER A 107 4.04 -1.71 15.01
C SER A 107 3.76 -1.94 13.53
N GLY A 108 3.67 -3.19 13.07
CA GLY A 108 3.28 -3.52 11.70
C GLY A 108 1.86 -3.06 11.37
N LEU A 109 0.93 -3.20 12.31
CA LEU A 109 -0.46 -2.77 12.14
C LEU A 109 -0.58 -1.24 12.13
N LEU A 110 0.12 -0.56 13.03
CA LEU A 110 0.15 0.90 13.10
C LEU A 110 0.81 1.51 11.85
N ALA A 111 1.95 0.97 11.42
CA ALA A 111 2.63 1.40 10.21
C ALA A 111 1.73 1.21 8.99
N SER A 112 1.15 0.03 8.82
CA SER A 112 0.22 -0.25 7.72
C SER A 112 -0.97 0.70 7.71
N ALA A 113 -1.59 0.95 8.87
CA ALA A 113 -2.72 1.86 8.98
C ALA A 113 -2.35 3.30 8.59
N ILE A 114 -1.21 3.81 9.07
CA ILE A 114 -0.72 5.14 8.71
C ILE A 114 -0.49 5.24 7.19
N PHE A 115 0.14 4.23 6.58
CA PHE A 115 0.39 4.26 5.14
C PHE A 115 -0.88 4.10 4.30
N VAL A 116 -1.86 3.31 4.74
CA VAL A 116 -3.17 3.25 4.08
C VAL A 116 -3.83 4.63 4.10
N VAL A 117 -3.83 5.31 5.25
CA VAL A 117 -4.38 6.67 5.35
C VAL A 117 -3.61 7.64 4.44
N ALA A 118 -2.27 7.59 4.44
CA ALA A 118 -1.45 8.45 3.58
C ALA A 118 -1.77 8.25 2.09
N ILE A 119 -1.82 7.00 1.62
CA ILE A 119 -2.16 6.65 0.22
C ILE A 119 -3.57 7.15 -0.12
N LEU A 120 -4.52 7.00 0.80
CA LEU A 120 -5.91 7.39 0.62
C LEU A 120 -6.08 8.92 0.54
N PHE A 121 -5.29 9.70 1.28
CA PHE A 121 -5.27 11.16 1.16
C PHE A 121 -4.55 11.64 -0.10
N ASN A 122 -3.55 10.88 -0.58
CA ASN A 122 -2.78 11.24 -1.77
C ASN A 122 -3.50 10.90 -3.09
N THR A 123 -4.42 9.94 -3.06
CA THR A 123 -5.23 9.58 -4.24
C THR A 123 -6.12 10.72 -4.76
N PRO A 124 -6.92 11.42 -3.93
CA PRO A 124 -7.72 12.54 -4.40
C PRO A 124 -6.90 13.81 -4.66
N SER A 125 -5.73 13.98 -4.05
CA SER A 125 -4.88 15.16 -4.34
C SER A 125 -4.36 15.14 -5.78
N ALA A 126 -4.04 13.95 -6.32
CA ALA A 126 -3.61 13.79 -7.71
C ALA A 126 -4.69 14.20 -8.74
N VAL A 127 -5.96 14.19 -8.36
CA VAL A 127 -7.09 14.57 -9.24
C VAL A 127 -7.58 15.99 -8.94
N ALA A 128 -7.52 16.41 -7.67
CA ALA A 128 -7.99 17.72 -7.24
C ALA A 128 -7.02 18.85 -7.60
N VAL A 129 -5.72 18.55 -7.71
CA VAL A 129 -4.68 19.53 -8.06
C VAL A 129 -4.36 19.43 -9.54
N ARG A 130 -4.37 20.56 -10.25
CA ARG A 130 -3.87 20.64 -11.63
C ARG A 130 -2.42 20.17 -11.64
N LEU A 131 -2.08 19.14 -12.43
CA LEU A 131 -0.71 18.60 -12.52
C LEU A 131 0.34 19.67 -12.83
N CYS A 132 -0.03 20.71 -13.60
CA CYS A 132 0.77 21.91 -13.76
C CYS A 132 -0.08 23.16 -13.47
N TRP A 133 0.47 24.04 -12.64
CA TRP A 133 -0.01 25.40 -12.43
C TRP A 133 0.27 26.20 -13.72
N SER A 134 -0.65 26.15 -14.68
CA SER A 134 -0.73 26.99 -15.89
C SER A 134 0.60 27.63 -16.33
N ALA A 135 1.39 26.94 -17.16
CA ALA A 135 2.38 27.64 -17.97
C ALA A 135 1.60 28.52 -18.95
N PRO A 136 1.74 29.86 -18.92
CA PRO A 136 1.13 30.72 -19.93
C PRO A 136 1.64 30.29 -21.32
N ALA A 137 0.69 30.18 -22.25
CA ALA A 137 0.94 29.90 -23.66
C ALA A 137 1.76 31.02 -24.31
#